data_AF-A0A7Y3GVD4-F1
#
_entry.id   AF-A0A7Y3GVD4-F1
#
_cell.length_a   1.000
_cell.length_b   1.000
_cell.length_c   1.000
_cell.angle_alpha   90.00
_cell.angle_beta   90.00
_cell.angle_gamma   90.00
#
_symmetry.space_group_name_H-M   'P 1'
#
loop_
_entity.id
_entity.type
_entity.pdbx_description
1 polymer ?
#
loop_
_entity_poly.entity_id
_entity_poly.type
_entity_poly.pdbx_seq_one_letter_code
_entity_poly.pdbx_strand_id
1 'polypeptide(L)' 'MNLRCLVCRGLVKEVQEEINKFLETHRVNVLHMTQSESGEYLSVTLLYEELTPMAE' A
#
# COMPACT_ATOMS: atom_id res chain seq x y z
N MET A 1 12.92 -9.24 -10.30
CA MET A 1 11.97 -8.73 -9.28
C MET A 1 11.49 -7.36 -9.73
N ASN A 2 10.23 -7.23 -10.14
CA ASN A 2 9.68 -5.90 -10.45
C ASN A 2 9.38 -5.21 -9.13
N LEU A 3 10.25 -4.30 -8.70
CA LEU A 3 9.91 -3.32 -7.66
C LEU A 3 8.74 -2.47 -8.20
N ARG A 4 7.53 -2.75 -7.72
CA ARG A 4 6.32 -2.03 -8.11
C ARG A 4 6.10 -0.93 -7.08
N CYS A 5 6.54 0.28 -7.42
CA CYS A 5 6.36 1.47 -6.60
C CYS A 5 5.08 2.20 -7.04
N LEU A 6 4.29 2.66 -6.07
CA LEU A 6 3.20 3.61 -6.29
C LEU A 6 3.64 4.98 -5.77
N VAL A 7 3.63 5.99 -6.64
CA VAL A 7 3.76 7.40 -6.25
C VAL A 7 2.45 8.08 -6.59
N CYS A 8 1.74 8.58 -5.58
CA CYS A 8 0.48 9.30 -5.76
C CYS A 8 0.45 10.56 -4.88
N ARG A 9 -0.35 11.55 -5.29
CA ARG A 9 -0.55 12.83 -4.60
C ARG A 9 -1.99 13.25 -4.80
N GLY A 10 -2.63 13.72 -3.74
CA GLY A 10 -4.01 14.19 -3.79
C GLY A 10 -4.55 14.48 -2.39
N LEU A 11 -5.85 14.71 -2.30
CA LEU A 11 -6.56 14.70 -1.02
C LEU A 11 -6.55 13.29 -0.44
N VAL A 12 -6.70 13.16 0.88
CA VAL A 12 -6.59 11.87 1.58
C VAL A 12 -7.51 10.79 0.98
N LYS A 13 -8.75 11.15 0.61
CA LYS A 13 -9.68 10.21 -0.02
C LYS A 13 -9.19 9.71 -1.38
N GLU A 14 -8.63 10.61 -2.19
CA GLU A 14 -8.09 10.28 -3.51
C GLU A 14 -6.87 9.37 -3.37
N VAL A 15 -5.98 9.70 -2.45
CA VAL A 15 -4.79 8.89 -2.15
C VAL A 15 -5.20 7.50 -1.64
N GLN A 16 -6.20 7.43 -0.76
CA GLN A 16 -6.73 6.16 -0.27
C GLN A 16 -7.35 5.31 -1.39
N GLU A 17 -8.12 5.91 -2.30
CA GLU A 17 -8.67 5.21 -3.46
C GLU A 17 -7.57 4.66 -4.38
N GLU A 18 -6.54 5.45 -4.67
CA GLU A 18 -5.42 5.01 -5.51
C GLU A 18 -4.58 3.91 -4.84
N ILE A 19 -4.35 4.01 -3.53
CA ILE A 19 -3.70 2.93 -2.77
C ILE A 19 -4.54 1.66 -2.84
N ASN A 20 -5.85 1.73 -2.64
CA ASN A 20 -6.73 0.55 -2.72
C ASN A 20 -6.67 -0.11 -4.10
N LYS A 21 -6.82 0.66 -5.18
CA LYS A 21 -6.70 0.15 -6.56
C LYS A 21 -5.34 -0.50 -6.81
N PHE A 22 -4.26 0.14 -6.35
CA PHE A 22 -2.93 -0.43 -6.48
C PHE A 22 -2.83 -1.77 -5.75
N LEU A 23 -3.30 -1.85 -4.51
CA LEU A 23 -3.23 -3.07 -3.70
C LEU A 23 -4.13 -4.18 -4.24
N GLU A 24 -5.28 -3.88 -4.86
CA GLU A 24 -6.15 -4.87 -5.53
C GLU A 24 -5.42 -5.62 -6.67
N THR A 25 -4.45 -4.97 -7.32
CA THR A 25 -3.65 -5.61 -8.39
C THR A 25 -2.50 -6.48 -7.83
N HIS A 26 -2.34 -6.54 -6.52
CA HIS A 26 -1.28 -7.27 -5.81
C HIS A 26 -1.88 -8.32 -4.87
N ARG A 27 -1.20 -9.46 -4.70
CA ARG A 27 -1.58 -10.47 -3.71
C ARG A 27 -1.13 -10.05 -2.31
N VAL A 28 -1.59 -8.90 -1.84
CA VAL A 28 -1.29 -8.35 -0.52
C VAL A 28 -2.59 -8.10 0.22
N ASN A 29 -2.62 -8.50 1.49
CA ASN A 29 -3.81 -8.31 2.31
C ASN A 29 -3.65 -7.05 3.15
N VAL A 30 -4.59 -6.11 3.03
CA VAL A 30 -4.61 -4.91 3.85
C VAL A 30 -5.24 -5.25 5.19
N LEU A 31 -4.47 -5.16 6.27
CA LEU A 31 -4.99 -5.36 7.62
C LEU A 31 -5.69 -4.12 8.15
N HIS A 32 -5.06 -2.96 7.95
CA HIS A 32 -5.53 -1.71 8.50
C HIS A 32 -5.03 -0.53 7.68
N MET A 33 -5.89 0.46 7.49
CA MET A 33 -5.53 1.74 6.94
C MET A 33 -6.13 2.83 7.83
N THR A 34 -5.29 3.75 8.29
CA THR A 34 -5.72 4.87 9.15
C THR A 34 -5.07 6.17 8.71
N GLN A 35 -5.76 7.26 8.99
CA GLN A 35 -5.30 8.62 8.74
C GLN A 35 -4.80 9.23 10.06
N SER A 36 -3.74 10.03 10.01
CA SER A 36 -3.29 10.80 11.18
C SER A 36 -4.37 11.78 11.64
N GLU A 37 -4.35 12.14 12.93
CA GLU A 37 -5.30 13.12 13.49
C GLU A 37 -5.21 14.50 12.79
N SER A 38 -3.99 14.90 12.40
CA SER A 38 -3.74 16.11 11.60
C SER A 38 -4.18 16.00 10.14
N GLY A 39 -4.47 14.77 9.68
CA GLY A 39 -4.85 14.47 8.31
C GLY A 39 -3.71 14.47 7.29
N GLU A 40 -2.47 14.67 7.73
CA GLU A 40 -1.29 14.83 6.87
C GLU A 40 -0.74 13.51 6.32
N TYR A 41 -1.00 12.39 7.00
CA TYR A 41 -0.42 11.10 6.64
C TYR A 41 -1.46 9.97 6.66
N LEU A 42 -1.22 8.98 5.80
CA LEU A 42 -1.91 7.69 5.82
C LEU A 42 -0.92 6.61 6.26
N SER A 43 -1.35 5.78 7.19
CA SER A 43 -0.62 4.58 7.63
C SER A 43 -1.36 3.35 7.12
N VAL A 44 -0.64 2.47 6.43
CA VAL A 44 -1.18 1.24 5.83
C VAL A 44 -0.40 0.05 6.37
N THR A 45 -1.11 -0.90 6.96
CA THR A 45 -0.54 -2.16 7.45
C THR A 45 -0.91 -3.27 6.48
N LEU A 46 0.11 -3.94 5.94
CA LEU A 46 -0.03 -4.99 4.93
C LEU A 46 0.49 -6.31 5.50
N LEU A 47 -0.24 -7.40 5.22
CA LEU A 47 0.31 -8.75 5.23
C LEU A 47 0.77 -9.08 3.82
N TYR A 48 2.03 -9.44 3.70
CA TYR A 48 2.61 -9.93 2.46
C TYR A 48 3.31 -11.25 2.74
N GLU A 49 3.27 -12.16 1.78
CA GLU A 49 4.13 -13.33 1.79
C GLU A 49 5.56 -12.85 1.54
N GLU A 50 6.46 -13.16 2.47
CA GLU A 50 7.88 -12.85 2.32
C GLU A 50 8.36 -13.52 1.03
N LEU A 51 8.90 -12.73 0.10
CA LEU A 51 9.45 -13.28 -1.13
C LEU A 51 10.57 -14.22 -0.72
N THR A 52 10.39 -15.52 -0.93
CA THR A 52 11.48 -16.48 -0.77
C THR A 52 12.63 -15.99 -1.65
N PRO A 53 13.83 -15.74 -1.08
CA PRO A 53 14.99 -15.46 -1.89
C PRO A 53 15.06 -16.55 -2.95
N MET A 54 15.14 -16.19 -4.23
CA MET A 54 15.44 -17.17 -5.26
C MET A 54 16.77 -17.79 -4.86
N ALA A 55 16.73 -19.03 -4.38
CA ALA A 55 17.93 -19.78 -4.06
C ALA A 55 18.81 -19.81 -5.31
N GLU A 56 20.05 -19.33 -5.17
CA GLU A 56 21.09 -19.42 -6.20
C GLU A 56 21.50 -20.87 -6.45
#